data_AF-A0A366M8W7-F1
#
_entry.id   AF-A0A366M8W7-F1
#
_cell.length_a   1.000
_cell.length_b   1.000
_cell.length_c   1.000
_cell.angle_alpha   90.00
_cell.angle_beta   90.00
_cell.angle_gamma   90.00
#
_symmetry.space_group_name_H-M   'P 1'
#
loop_
_entity.id
_entity.type
_entity.pdbx_description
1 polymer ?
#
loop_
_entity_poly.entity_id
_entity_poly.type
_entity_poly.pdbx_seq_one_letter_code
_entity_poly.pdbx_strand_id
1 'polypeptide(L)'
;MLAETAMYALSRAEACGMDKVSGDMSRFRLRMLIITDLGPNGDPEWDPDVLGADILHVLPLDREQAATWSLNWEERPISEIRSLRHCKNLLSSAKMLRPHLTDPTIITELDQWLTVREHLP
;
A
#
# COMPACT_ATOMS: atom_id res chain seq x y z
N MET A 1 -15.88 -3.21 16.99
CA MET A 1 -15.53 -4.48 17.68
C MET A 1 -14.63 -5.40 16.85
N LEU A 2 -15.05 -5.96 15.71
CA LEU A 2 -14.17 -6.87 14.93
C LEU A 2 -12.97 -6.17 14.27
N ALA A 3 -13.19 -5.00 13.65
CA ALA A 3 -12.13 -4.21 13.02
C ALA A 3 -11.04 -3.77 14.02
N GLU A 4 -11.45 -3.22 15.16
CA GLU A 4 -10.53 -2.80 16.24
C GLU A 4 -9.72 -3.99 16.80
N THR A 5 -10.36 -5.16 16.94
CA THR A 5 -9.68 -6.38 17.40
C THR A 5 -8.63 -6.84 16.39
N ALA A 6 -8.93 -6.75 15.09
CA ALA A 6 -7.97 -7.09 14.04
C ALA A 6 -6.79 -6.11 14.00
N MET A 7 -7.03 -4.80 14.14
CA MET A 7 -5.98 -3.78 14.22
C MET A 7 -5.10 -3.94 15.47
N TYR A 8 -5.70 -4.30 16.60
CA TYR A 8 -4.99 -4.63 17.83
C TYR A 8 -4.10 -5.87 17.67
N ALA A 9 -4.64 -6.94 17.08
CA ALA A 9 -3.88 -8.17 16.83
C ALA A 9 -2.66 -7.92 15.92
N LEU A 10 -2.83 -7.09 14.88
CA LEU A 10 -1.74 -6.70 14.00
C LEU A 10 -0.66 -5.90 14.74
N SER A 11 -1.07 -4.91 15.53
CA SER A 11 -0.15 -4.10 16.34
C SER A 11 0.64 -4.94 17.34
N ARG A 12 -0.01 -5.97 17.91
CA ARG A 12 0.67 -6.96 18.78
C ARG A 12 1.66 -7.83 18.01
N ALA A 13 1.33 -8.25 16.78
CA ALA A 13 2.22 -9.05 15.96
C ALA A 13 3.48 -8.27 15.54
N GLU A 14 3.32 -6.99 15.19
CA GLU A 14 4.44 -6.06 14.94
C GLU A 14 5.33 -5.91 16.18
N ALA A 15 4.75 -5.72 17.37
CA ALA A 15 5.50 -5.67 18.62
C ALA A 15 6.26 -6.97 18.95
N CYS A 16 5.82 -8.10 18.41
CA CYS A 16 6.47 -9.41 18.55
C CYS A 16 7.51 -9.70 17.46
N GLY A 17 7.86 -8.73 16.61
CA GLY A 17 8.95 -8.86 15.65
C GLY A 17 8.52 -9.30 14.24
N MET A 18 7.27 -9.06 13.86
CA MET A 18 6.87 -9.14 12.45
C MET A 18 7.74 -8.20 11.61
N ASP A 19 8.16 -8.64 10.42
CA ASP A 19 8.92 -7.77 9.53
C ASP A 19 8.06 -6.59 9.07
N LYS A 20 8.68 -5.40 8.99
CA LYS A 20 7.97 -4.14 8.71
C LYS A 20 7.17 -4.20 7.40
N VAL A 21 7.73 -4.82 6.37
CA VAL A 21 7.10 -4.91 5.04
C VAL A 21 5.82 -5.74 5.10
N SER A 22 5.85 -6.91 5.74
CA SER A 22 4.65 -7.74 5.95
C SER A 22 3.64 -7.07 6.88
N GLY A 23 4.10 -6.32 7.87
CA GLY A 23 3.26 -5.50 8.75
C GLY A 23 2.49 -4.44 7.96
N ASP A 24 3.20 -3.61 7.18
CA ASP A 24 2.61 -2.57 6.34
C ASP A 24 1.61 -3.16 5.33
N MET A 25 1.96 -4.25 4.64
CA MET A 25 1.04 -4.92 3.71
C MET A 25 -0.24 -5.39 4.40
N SER A 26 -0.12 -6.02 5.57
CA SER A 26 -1.27 -6.52 6.33
C SER A 26 -2.13 -5.38 6.86
N ARG A 27 -1.49 -4.32 7.36
CA ARG A 27 -2.14 -3.11 7.88
C ARG A 27 -2.94 -2.40 6.81
N PHE A 28 -2.34 -2.16 5.66
CA PHE A 28 -2.99 -1.45 4.57
C PHE A 28 -4.12 -2.27 3.97
N ARG A 29 -3.94 -3.59 3.86
CA ARG A 29 -5.01 -4.47 3.39
C ARG A 29 -6.20 -4.44 4.35
N LEU A 30 -5.96 -4.52 5.66
CA LEU A 30 -7.02 -4.47 6.65
C LEU A 30 -7.74 -3.12 6.66
N ARG A 31 -7.00 -2.00 6.69
CA ARG A 31 -7.59 -0.65 6.63
C ARG A 31 -8.37 -0.41 5.35
N MET A 32 -7.85 -0.84 4.21
CA MET A 32 -8.55 -0.76 2.93
C MET A 32 -9.87 -1.52 2.97
N LEU A 33 -9.90 -2.77 3.47
CA LEU A 33 -11.15 -3.55 3.59
C LEU A 33 -12.16 -2.88 4.53
N ILE A 34 -11.71 -2.33 5.65
CA ILE A 34 -12.57 -1.58 6.57
C ILE A 34 -13.21 -0.39 5.84
N ILE A 35 -12.42 0.38 5.10
CA ILE A 35 -12.89 1.54 4.37
C ILE A 35 -13.87 1.15 3.26
N THR A 36 -13.57 0.12 2.48
CA THR A 36 -14.42 -0.31 1.35
C THR A 36 -15.74 -0.91 1.82
N ASP A 37 -15.73 -1.65 2.93
CA ASP A 37 -16.88 -2.45 3.36
C ASP A 37 -17.75 -1.74 4.40
N LEU A 38 -17.16 -0.88 5.24
CA LEU A 38 -17.84 -0.20 6.35
C LEU A 38 -17.97 1.31 6.14
N GLY A 39 -17.16 1.90 5.25
CA GLY A 39 -17.10 3.34 5.03
C GLY A 39 -16.36 4.11 6.13
N PRO A 40 -16.04 5.40 5.90
CA PRO A 40 -15.35 6.23 6.87
C PRO A 40 -16.24 6.51 8.09
N ASN A 41 -15.72 6.37 9.31
CA ASN A 41 -16.45 6.61 10.56
C ASN A 41 -15.93 7.83 11.37
N GLY A 42 -15.09 8.68 10.78
CA GLY A 42 -14.45 9.81 11.44
C GLY A 42 -13.20 9.47 12.26
N ASP A 43 -12.81 8.20 12.36
CA ASP A 43 -11.49 7.78 12.84
C ASP A 43 -10.44 8.04 11.75
N PRO A 44 -9.32 8.75 12.06
CA PRO A 44 -8.22 8.94 11.12
C PRO A 44 -7.65 7.62 10.54
N GLU A 45 -7.73 6.50 11.27
CA GLU A 45 -7.30 5.21 10.73
C GLU A 45 -8.18 4.73 9.57
N TRP A 46 -9.41 5.26 9.47
CA TRP A 46 -10.41 4.90 8.46
C TRP A 46 -10.52 5.99 7.38
N ASP A 47 -9.66 6.99 7.42
CA ASP A 47 -9.57 8.01 6.40
C ASP A 47 -8.86 7.44 5.15
N PRO A 48 -9.52 7.43 3.97
CA PRO A 48 -8.94 6.92 2.74
C PRO A 48 -7.74 7.73 2.26
N ASP A 49 -7.75 9.05 2.42
CA ASP A 49 -6.64 9.91 1.97
C ASP A 49 -5.40 9.72 2.86
N VAL A 50 -5.59 9.53 4.17
CA VAL A 50 -4.49 9.16 5.09
C VAL A 50 -3.89 7.81 4.70
N LEU A 51 -4.72 6.80 4.44
CA LEU A 51 -4.21 5.49 4.00
C LEU A 51 -3.49 5.59 2.64
N GLY A 52 -3.99 6.40 1.72
CA GLY A 52 -3.33 6.65 0.43
C GLY A 52 -1.94 7.27 0.60
N ALA A 53 -1.81 8.27 1.47
CA ALA A 53 -0.53 8.89 1.79
C ALA A 53 0.44 7.90 2.47
N ASP A 54 -0.04 7.09 3.41
CA ASP A 54 0.77 6.08 4.08
C ASP A 54 1.33 5.05 3.10
N ILE A 55 0.51 4.57 2.15
CA ILE A 55 0.95 3.65 1.10
C ILE A 55 2.07 4.27 0.28
N LEU A 56 1.90 5.52 -0.19
CA LEU A 56 2.89 6.22 -0.99
C LEU A 56 4.21 6.42 -0.23
N HIS A 57 4.14 6.72 1.07
CA HIS A 57 5.31 7.00 1.90
C HIS A 57 6.21 5.78 2.13
N VAL A 58 5.64 4.57 2.17
CA VAL A 58 6.41 3.35 2.46
C VAL A 58 6.87 2.60 1.21
N LEU A 59 6.59 3.11 0.00
CA LEU A 59 7.09 2.50 -1.22
C LEU A 59 8.64 2.47 -1.20
N PRO A 60 9.26 1.30 -1.43
CA PRO A 60 10.70 1.16 -1.31
C PRO A 60 11.48 1.80 -2.46
N LEU A 61 10.79 2.25 -3.51
CA LEU A 61 11.36 2.88 -4.70
C LEU A 61 10.57 4.14 -4.99
N ASP A 62 11.22 5.12 -5.61
CA ASP A 62 10.49 6.18 -6.30
C ASP A 62 9.90 5.65 -7.63
N ARG A 63 8.99 6.45 -8.20
CA ARG A 63 8.20 6.04 -9.37
C ARG A 63 9.06 5.89 -10.62
N GLU A 64 10.04 6.76 -10.82
CA GLU A 64 10.91 6.75 -12.01
C GLU A 64 11.83 5.53 -12.00
N GLN A 65 12.39 5.23 -10.83
CA GLN A 65 13.21 4.05 -10.60
C GLN A 65 12.39 2.77 -10.79
N ALA A 66 11.19 2.69 -10.20
CA ALA A 66 10.31 1.54 -10.38
C ALA A 66 9.93 1.33 -11.86
N ALA A 67 9.59 2.40 -12.59
CA ALA A 67 9.30 2.33 -14.02
C ALA A 67 10.51 1.84 -14.82
N THR A 68 11.69 2.40 -14.57
CA THR A 68 12.93 2.02 -15.27
C THR A 68 13.28 0.56 -15.03
N TRP A 69 13.21 0.10 -13.78
CA TRP A 69 13.55 -1.28 -13.41
C TRP A 69 12.52 -2.29 -13.95
N SER A 70 11.26 -1.88 -14.09
CA SER A 70 10.20 -2.75 -14.62
C SER A 70 10.42 -3.16 -16.08
N LEU A 71 11.11 -2.35 -16.88
CA LEU A 71 11.33 -2.62 -18.31
C LEU A 71 12.15 -3.89 -18.58
N ASN A 72 13.03 -4.25 -17.66
CA ASN A 72 13.92 -5.42 -17.80
C ASN A 72 14.07 -6.18 -16.48
N TRP A 73 12.98 -6.30 -15.72
CA TRP A 73 13.02 -6.83 -14.36
C TRP A 73 13.60 -8.26 -14.27
N GLU A 74 13.46 -9.08 -15.32
CA GLU A 74 13.97 -10.46 -15.37
C GLU A 74 15.50 -10.54 -15.31
N GLU A 75 16.18 -9.49 -15.79
CA GLU A 75 17.64 -9.39 -15.82
C GLU A 75 18.21 -8.74 -14.55
N ARG A 76 17.34 -8.26 -13.65
CA ARG A 76 17.74 -7.52 -12.45
C ARG A 76 18.18 -8.47 -11.33
N PRO A 77 19.07 -8.01 -10.43
CA PRO A 77 19.37 -8.74 -9.19
C PRO A 77 18.10 -9.06 -8.38
N ILE A 78 18.10 -10.22 -7.70
CA ILE A 78 16.97 -10.71 -6.90
C ILE A 78 16.49 -9.67 -5.88
N SER A 79 17.39 -8.90 -5.27
CA SER A 79 17.04 -7.83 -4.34
C SER A 79 16.20 -6.73 -4.98
N GLU A 80 16.49 -6.35 -6.22
CA GLU A 80 15.75 -5.32 -6.96
C GLU A 80 14.38 -5.85 -7.39
N ILE A 81 14.31 -7.10 -7.85
CA ILE A 81 13.04 -7.78 -8.16
C ILE A 81 12.13 -7.82 -6.92
N ARG A 82 12.69 -8.09 -5.74
CA ARG A 82 11.94 -8.06 -4.48
C ARG A 82 11.38 -6.67 -4.18
N SER A 83 12.17 -5.61 -4.36
CA SER A 83 11.68 -4.23 -4.20
C SER A 83 10.53 -3.92 -5.15
N LEU A 84 10.61 -4.33 -6.42
CA LEU A 84 9.50 -4.16 -7.37
C LEU A 84 8.24 -4.91 -6.94
N ARG A 85 8.38 -6.15 -6.48
CA ARG A 85 7.27 -6.95 -5.93
C ARG A 85 6.67 -6.30 -4.69
N HIS A 86 7.49 -5.71 -3.83
CA HIS A 86 7.02 -4.97 -2.66
C HIS A 86 6.17 -3.77 -3.09
N CYS A 87 6.63 -2.96 -4.05
CA CYS A 87 5.81 -1.88 -4.62
C CYS A 87 4.47 -2.41 -5.14
N LYS A 88 4.48 -3.48 -5.95
CA LYS A 88 3.26 -4.05 -6.55
C LYS A 88 2.24 -4.52 -5.52
N ASN A 89 2.73 -5.16 -4.46
CA ASN A 89 1.90 -5.66 -3.37
C ASN A 89 1.28 -4.53 -2.56
N LEU A 90 2.06 -3.51 -2.18
CA LEU A 90 1.56 -2.34 -1.45
C LEU A 90 0.52 -1.55 -2.27
N LEU A 91 0.79 -1.35 -3.56
CA LEU A 91 -0.13 -0.68 -4.48
C LEU A 91 -1.40 -1.48 -4.79
N SER A 92 -1.46 -2.78 -4.43
CA SER A 92 -2.69 -3.56 -4.56
C SER A 92 -3.82 -3.01 -3.70
N SER A 93 -3.51 -2.54 -2.49
CA SER A 93 -4.49 -1.90 -1.61
C SER A 93 -4.91 -0.54 -2.18
N ALA A 94 -3.97 0.23 -2.74
CA ALA A 94 -4.28 1.52 -3.36
C ALA A 94 -5.27 1.40 -4.53
N LYS A 95 -5.17 0.34 -5.35
CA LYS A 95 -6.10 0.11 -6.48
C LYS A 95 -7.56 -0.01 -6.02
N MET A 96 -7.79 -0.69 -4.89
CA MET A 96 -9.14 -0.85 -4.31
C MET A 96 -9.58 0.39 -3.55
N LEU A 97 -8.64 1.11 -2.93
CA LEU A 97 -8.91 2.34 -2.19
C LEU A 97 -9.27 3.52 -3.11
N ARG A 98 -8.79 3.52 -4.35
CA ARG A 98 -8.86 4.64 -5.30
C ARG A 98 -10.26 5.31 -5.44
N PRO A 99 -11.40 4.59 -5.46
CA PRO A 99 -12.72 5.20 -5.54
C PRO A 99 -13.15 5.97 -4.28
N HIS A 100 -12.47 5.78 -3.15
CA HIS A 100 -12.80 6.38 -1.86
C HIS A 100 -11.98 7.62 -1.53
N LEU A 101 -10.90 7.88 -2.30
CA LEU A 101 -10.04 9.05 -2.10
C LEU A 101 -10.77 10.34 -2.46
N THR A 102 -10.43 11.42 -1.75
CA THR A 102 -10.98 12.75 -1.99
C THR A 102 -9.91 13.81 -2.24
N ASP A 103 -8.68 13.61 -1.77
CA ASP A 103 -7.57 14.53 -1.99
C ASP A 103 -7.05 14.42 -3.44
N PRO A 104 -7.13 15.50 -4.26
CA PRO A 104 -6.69 15.49 -5.65
C PRO A 104 -5.19 15.20 -5.84
N THR A 105 -4.35 15.60 -4.89
CA THR A 105 -2.91 15.37 -4.93
C THR A 105 -2.61 13.90 -4.71
N ILE A 106 -3.22 13.29 -3.69
CA ILE A 106 -3.07 11.85 -3.41
C ILE A 106 -3.63 11.00 -4.56
N ILE A 107 -4.80 11.38 -5.07
CA ILE A 107 -5.42 10.77 -6.26
C ILE A 107 -4.46 10.76 -7.45
N THR A 108 -3.90 11.92 -7.78
CA THR A 108 -3.03 12.07 -8.96
C THR A 108 -1.77 11.22 -8.82
N GLU A 109 -1.15 11.26 -7.65
CA GLU A 109 0.08 10.52 -7.39
C GLU A 109 -0.17 9.00 -7.42
N LEU A 110 -1.27 8.53 -6.83
CA LEU A 110 -1.65 7.12 -6.88
C LEU A 110 -1.99 6.65 -8.30
N ASP A 111 -2.69 7.44 -9.11
CA ASP A 111 -2.99 7.05 -10.50
C ASP A 111 -1.71 6.87 -11.34
N GLN A 112 -0.72 7.73 -11.13
CA GLN A 112 0.59 7.60 -11.77
C GLN A 112 1.31 6.33 -11.33
N TRP A 113 1.28 6.01 -10.04
CA TRP A 113 1.82 4.77 -9.51
C TRP A 113 1.08 3.52 -10.00
N LEU A 114 -0.25 3.57 -10.09
CA LEU A 114 -1.06 2.47 -10.61
C LEU A 114 -0.77 2.18 -12.08
N THR A 115 -0.36 3.18 -12.86
CA THR A 115 0.12 2.98 -14.24
C THR A 115 1.44 2.20 -14.27
N VAL A 116 2.39 2.54 -13.39
CA VAL A 116 3.66 1.80 -13.26
C VAL A 116 3.42 0.37 -12.77
N ARG A 117 2.48 0.20 -11.82
CA ARG A 117 2.14 -1.08 -11.20
C ARG A 117 1.83 -2.19 -12.21
N GLU A 118 1.16 -1.87 -13.31
CA GLU A 118 0.78 -2.85 -14.33
C GLU A 118 1.99 -3.48 -15.05
N HIS A 119 3.17 -2.86 -14.94
CA HIS A 119 4.43 -3.35 -15.53
C HIS A 119 5.35 -4.03 -14.50
N LEU A 120 5.03 -3.94 -13.21
CA LEU A 120 5.83 -4.57 -12.16
C LEU A 120 5.68 -6.09 -12.17
N PRO A 121 6.73 -6.87 -11.83
CA PRO A 121 6.66 -8.32 -11.64
C PRO A 121 5.69 -8.74 -10.52
#